data_AF-A0A953K443-F1
#
_entry.id   AF-A0A953K443-F1
#
_cell.length_a   1.000
_cell.length_b   1.000
_cell.length_c   1.000
_cell.angle_alpha   90.00
_cell.angle_beta   90.00
_cell.angle_gamma   90.00
#
_symmetry.space_group_name_H-M   'P 1'
#
loop_
_entity.id
_entity.type
_entity.pdbx_description
1 polymer ?
#
loop_
_entity_poly.entity_id
_entity_poly.type
_entity_poly.pdbx_seq_one_letter_code
_entity_poly.pdbx_strand_id
1 'polypeptide(L)'
;VATVITFYFKISIHALAAAGLSGMILGMMIIARDARLAVPLAVSMLLCGAVMSARLQLNAHRPIETTYGAVVGFALGVAGMLLLF
;
A
#
# COMPACT_ATOMS: atom_id res chain seq x y z
N VAL A 1 1.60 3.58 -12.87
CA VAL A 1 0.57 4.22 -12.01
C VAL A 1 1.15 5.31 -11.14
N ALA A 2 2.14 5.01 -10.27
CA ALA A 2 2.77 6.01 -9.39
C ALA A 2 3.21 7.28 -10.15
N THR A 3 3.96 7.15 -11.25
CA THR A 3 4.46 8.27 -12.06
C THR A 3 3.38 9.14 -12.70
N VAL A 4 2.23 8.57 -13.06
CA VAL A 4 1.12 9.33 -13.68
C VAL A 4 0.36 10.11 -12.61
N ILE A 5 0.21 9.53 -11.41
CA ILE A 5 -0.52 10.14 -10.31
C ILE A 5 0.27 11.32 -9.72
N THR A 6 1.60 11.23 -9.59
CA THR A 6 2.41 12.33 -9.03
C THR A 6 2.41 13.60 -9.87
N PHE A 7 2.06 13.54 -11.16
CA PHE A 7 1.91 14.72 -12.02
C PHE A 7 0.63 15.52 -11.73
N TYR A 8 -0.41 14.89 -11.20
CA TYR A 8 -1.71 15.52 -10.95
C TYR A 8 -2.04 15.69 -9.46
N PHE A 9 -1.49 14.84 -8.58
CA PHE A 9 -1.64 14.93 -7.12
C PHE A 9 -0.31 14.59 -6.44
N LYS A 10 0.14 15.40 -5.46
CA LYS A 10 1.35 15.12 -4.63
C LYS A 10 1.09 13.95 -3.67
N ILE A 11 0.89 12.75 -4.21
CA ILE A 11 0.67 11.54 -3.42
C ILE A 11 2.01 10.95 -3.00
N SER A 12 2.12 10.50 -1.75
CA SER A 12 3.32 9.84 -1.25
C SER A 12 3.52 8.50 -1.95
N ILE A 13 4.48 8.45 -2.88
CA ILE A 13 4.86 7.22 -3.61
C ILE A 13 5.25 6.09 -2.66
N HIS A 14 5.85 6.42 -1.50
CA HIS A 14 6.24 5.40 -0.53
C HIS A 14 5.05 4.82 0.23
N ALA A 15 4.01 5.62 0.51
CA ALA A 15 2.77 5.11 1.08
C ALA A 15 2.01 4.23 0.06
N LEU A 16 2.01 4.64 -1.21
CA LEU A 16 1.44 3.86 -2.31
C LEU A 16 2.15 2.51 -2.50
N ALA A 17 3.49 2.50 -2.50
CA ALA A 17 4.28 1.28 -2.62
C ALA A 17 4.13 0.36 -1.40
N ALA A 18 4.21 0.91 -0.18
CA ALA A 18 4.09 0.12 1.04
C ALA A 18 2.70 -0.51 1.17
N ALA A 19 1.63 0.25 0.92
CA ALA A 19 0.27 -0.27 0.98
C ALA A 19 -0.05 -1.21 -0.19
N GLY A 20 0.52 -0.97 -1.37
CA GLY A 20 0.39 -1.87 -2.52
C GLY A 20 1.03 -3.23 -2.29
N LEU A 21 2.20 -3.27 -1.64
CA LEU A 21 2.82 -4.54 -1.21
C LEU A 21 1.89 -5.30 -0.25
N SER A 22 1.34 -4.61 0.76
CA SER A 22 0.36 -5.23 1.69
C SER A 22 -0.88 -5.75 0.97
N GLY A 23 -1.38 -5.00 -0.02
CA GLY A 23 -2.52 -5.40 -0.85
C GLY A 23 -2.23 -6.63 -1.71
N MET A 24 -1.03 -6.73 -2.29
CA MET A 24 -0.62 -7.92 -3.07
C MET A 24 -0.52 -9.17 -2.19
N ILE A 25 0.05 -9.05 -0.98
CA ILE A 25 0.13 -10.18 -0.03
C ILE A 25 -1.28 -10.63 0.38
N LEU A 26 -2.21 -9.69 0.61
CA LEU A 26 -3.60 -10.03 0.89
C LEU A 26 -4.26 -10.73 -0.30
N GLY A 27 -4.09 -10.22 -1.51
CA GLY A 27 -4.62 -10.86 -2.72
C GLY A 27 -4.06 -12.28 -2.89
N MET A 28 -2.77 -12.46 -2.66
CA MET A 28 -2.12 -13.77 -2.71
C MET A 28 -2.65 -14.73 -1.64
N MET A 29 -2.91 -14.24 -0.42
CA MET A 29 -3.53 -15.03 0.65
C MET A 29 -4.94 -15.52 0.26
N ILE A 30 -5.74 -14.66 -0.40
CA ILE A 30 -7.08 -15.03 -0.88
C ILE A 30 -7.01 -16.12 -1.95
N ILE A 31 -6.09 -15.98 -2.91
CA ILE A 31 -5.93 -16.94 -4.02
C ILE A 31 -5.36 -18.27 -3.54
N ALA A 32 -4.26 -18.23 -2.78
CA ALA A 32 -3.58 -19.43 -2.29
C ALA A 32 -4.35 -20.15 -1.17
N ARG A 33 -5.32 -19.48 -0.52
CA ARG A 33 -6.03 -19.94 0.68
C ARG A 33 -5.09 -20.43 1.80
N ASP A 34 -3.88 -19.88 1.84
CA ASP A 34 -2.86 -20.26 2.82
C ASP A 34 -2.79 -19.22 3.94
N ALA A 35 -3.23 -19.63 5.12
CA ALA A 35 -3.24 -18.80 6.33
C ALA A 35 -1.83 -18.43 6.81
N ARG A 36 -0.77 -19.10 6.33
CA ARG A 36 0.62 -18.76 6.66
C ARG A 36 1.00 -17.38 6.15
N LEU A 37 0.31 -16.86 5.13
CA LEU A 37 0.50 -15.50 4.63
C LEU A 37 -0.07 -14.41 5.55
N ALA A 38 -0.84 -14.76 6.59
CA ALA A 38 -1.36 -13.79 7.55
C ALA A 38 -0.25 -13.10 8.36
N VAL A 39 0.82 -13.82 8.70
CA VAL A 39 1.98 -13.27 9.42
C VAL A 39 2.72 -12.22 8.56
N PRO A 40 3.17 -12.53 7.33
CA PRO A 40 3.80 -11.52 6.48
C PRO A 40 2.86 -10.37 6.11
N LEU A 41 1.54 -10.61 6.01
CA LEU A 41 0.56 -9.54 5.82
C LEU A 41 0.58 -8.57 7.02
N ALA A 42 0.48 -9.07 8.25
CA ALA A 42 0.49 -8.26 9.46
C ALA A 42 1.78 -7.45 9.59
N VAL A 43 2.94 -8.08 9.33
CA VAL A 43 4.24 -7.40 9.31
C VAL A 43 4.27 -6.30 8.25
N SER A 44 3.77 -6.57 7.03
CA SER A 44 3.73 -5.57 5.97
C SER A 44 2.82 -4.39 6.30
N MET A 45 1.68 -4.61 6.97
CA MET A 45 0.79 -3.54 7.41
C MET A 45 1.42 -2.68 8.51
N LEU A 46 2.15 -3.30 9.45
CA LEU A 46 2.91 -2.58 10.47
C LEU A 46 3.99 -1.70 9.84
N LEU A 47 4.75 -2.23 8.87
CA LEU A 47 5.76 -1.48 8.13
C LEU A 47 5.13 -0.35 7.31
N CYS A 48 3.97 -0.59 6.69
CA CYS A 48 3.22 0.45 5.99
C CYS A 48 2.83 1.59 6.94
N GLY A 49 2.30 1.27 8.13
CA GLY A 49 1.98 2.24 9.17
C GLY A 49 3.21 3.04 9.62
N ALA A 50 4.35 2.36 9.83
CA ALA A 50 5.61 3.02 10.21
C ALA A 50 6.11 3.98 9.12
N VAL A 51 6.04 3.58 7.85
CA VAL A 51 6.43 4.43 6.70
C VAL A 51 5.51 5.64 6.58
N MET A 52 4.20 5.48 6.78
CA MET A 52 3.24 6.59 6.79
C MET A 52 3.50 7.57 7.94
N SER A 53 3.79 7.06 9.14
CA SER A 53 4.13 7.88 10.31
C SER A 53 5.43 8.66 10.12
N ALA A 54 6.48 8.03 9.55
CA ALA A 54 7.72 8.71 9.22
C ALA A 54 7.51 9.82 8.17
N ARG A 55 6.64 9.58 7.18
CA ARG A 55 6.28 10.57 6.15
C ARG A 55 5.54 11.79 6.72
N LEU A 56 4.67 11.57 7.70
CA LEU A 56 3.99 12.62 8.45
C LEU A 56 4.95 13.41 9.34
N GLN A 57 5.88 12.73 10.03
CA GLN A 57 6.88 13.38 10.87
C GLN A 57 7.85 14.28 10.08
N LEU A 58 8.21 13.90 8.85
CA LEU A 58 9.03 14.75 7.98
C LEU A 58 8.29 15.99 7.46
N ASN A 59 7.02 16.20 7.80
CA ASN A 59 6.19 17.36 7.42
C ASN A 59 6.15 17.67 5.90
N ALA A 60 6.55 16.70 5.09
CA ALA A 60 6.68 16.85 3.64
C ALA A 60 5.35 16.69 2.89
N HIS A 61 4.34 16.09 3.55
CA HIS A 61 3.02 15.80 2.97
C HIS A 61 1.90 15.99 3.98
N ARG A 62 0.72 16.40 3.48
CA ARG A 62 -0.50 16.48 4.31
C ARG A 62 -1.00 15.06 4.60
N PRO A 63 -1.61 14.80 5.78
CA PRO A 63 -2.11 13.48 6.15
C PRO A 63 -3.04 12.87 5.11
N ILE A 64 -3.90 13.70 4.52
CA ILE A 64 -4.81 13.33 3.43
C ILE A 64 -4.06 12.72 2.24
N GLU A 65 -2.95 13.31 1.80
CA GLU A 65 -2.19 12.83 0.63
C GLU A 65 -1.56 11.46 0.89
N THR A 66 -1.12 11.21 2.13
CA THR A 66 -0.51 9.94 2.54
C THR A 66 -1.56 8.83 2.63
N THR A 67 -2.75 9.12 3.19
CA THR A 67 -3.86 8.15 3.23
C THR A 67 -4.42 7.83 1.85
N TYR A 68 -4.57 8.82 0.96
CA TYR A 68 -5.01 8.56 -0.41
C TYR A 68 -4.02 7.65 -1.15
N GLY A 69 -2.71 7.88 -0.99
CA GLY A 69 -1.69 7.00 -1.54
C GLY A 69 -1.78 5.58 -1.02
N ALA A 70 -1.98 5.43 0.30
CA ALA A 70 -2.11 4.11 0.91
C ALA A 70 -3.36 3.36 0.40
N VAL A 71 -4.53 4.00 0.38
CA VAL A 71 -5.78 3.38 -0.07
C VAL A 71 -5.70 2.97 -1.54
N VAL A 72 -5.20 3.86 -2.41
CA VAL A 72 -5.05 3.57 -3.84
C VAL A 72 -4.03 2.45 -4.06
N GLY A 73 -2.89 2.50 -3.37
CA GLY A 73 -1.87 1.46 -3.43
C GLY A 73 -2.42 0.09 -3.03
N PHE A 74 -3.09 0.02 -1.89
CA PHE A 74 -3.69 -1.21 -1.38
C PHE A 74 -4.74 -1.78 -2.32
N ALA A 75 -5.68 -0.97 -2.78
CA ALA A 75 -6.73 -1.40 -3.71
C ALA A 75 -6.14 -1.94 -5.02
N LEU A 76 -5.14 -1.26 -5.58
CA LEU A 76 -4.46 -1.72 -6.79
C LEU A 76 -3.65 -3.00 -6.58
N GLY A 77 -3.03 -3.17 -5.41
CA GLY A 77 -2.29 -4.38 -5.06
C GLY A 77 -3.21 -5.61 -4.97
N VAL A 78 -4.36 -5.45 -4.30
CA VAL A 78 -5.38 -6.52 -4.20
C VAL A 78 -5.98 -6.81 -5.58
N ALA A 79 -6.44 -5.77 -6.28
CA ALA A 79 -7.09 -5.93 -7.59
C ALA A 79 -6.12 -6.52 -8.62
N GLY A 80 -4.86 -6.09 -8.63
CA GLY A 80 -3.84 -6.63 -9.51
C GLY A 80 -3.62 -8.12 -9.29
N MET A 81 -3.60 -8.57 -8.03
CA MET A 81 -3.45 -9.99 -7.73
C MET A 81 -4.69 -10.79 -8.16
N LEU A 82 -5.90 -10.30 -7.86
CA LEU A 82 -7.16 -10.98 -8.21
C LEU A 82 -7.50 -10.98 -9.71
N LEU A 83 -7.01 -10.01 -10.47
CA LEU A 83 -7.25 -9.94 -11.92
C LEU A 83 -6.24 -10.75 -12.74
N LEU A 84 -5.02 -10.91 -12.23
CA LEU A 84 -3.94 -11.59 -12.95
C LEU A 84 -3.82 -13.08 -12.62
N PHE A 85 -4.39 -13.53 -11.50
CA PHE A 85 -4.29 -14.90 -10.99
C PHE A 85 -5.66 -15.40 -10.53
#